data_AF-A0A7V4HGS0-F1
#
_entry.id   AF-A0A7V4HGS0-F1
#
_cell.length_a   1.000
_cell.length_b   1.000
_cell.length_c   1.000
_cell.angle_alpha   90.00
_cell.angle_beta   90.00
_cell.angle_gamma   90.00
#
_symmetry.space_group_name_H-M   'P 1'
#
loop_
_entity.id
_entity.type
_entity.pdbx_description
1 polymer ?
#
loop_
_entity_poly.entity_id
_entity_poly.type
_entity_poly.pdbx_seq_one_letter_code
_entity_poly.pdbx_strand_id
1 'polypeptide(L)'
;MQWNRLRRARKRAREALQHAKHLRRMREDILTSAQLNDVAEAERRIRDALRSGAGAEPLDAASELLYEALGRAAPPRRAASLREHAEVLVVAVAVAMAFRTYFLQPFKIPTGSMQPTLYGIHSREDDNPGIADRVLPLKVAKWMITGEWYKRVTVEVPGEYKGIRFLNDDPSVAIAQVGPIQYKLPRDARPRFRPGAYLEYGTLLWAGYVTAGDHVFVDRVRWNFTRPKRGLVMVFTTD
;
A
#
# COMPACT_ATOMS: atom_id res chain seq x y z
N MET A 1 -4.02 2.89 -39.26
CA MET A 1 -3.07 3.42 -38.24
C MET A 1 -2.79 4.93 -38.37
N GLN A 2 -2.65 5.51 -39.58
CA GLN A 2 -2.29 6.93 -39.77
C GLN A 2 -3.31 7.96 -39.21
N TRP A 3 -4.61 7.68 -39.26
CA TRP A 3 -5.64 8.60 -38.74
C TRP A 3 -5.53 8.86 -37.23
N ASN A 4 -5.26 7.80 -36.45
CA ASN A 4 -5.03 7.92 -35.00
C ASN A 4 -3.77 8.73 -34.69
N ARG A 5 -2.74 8.61 -35.54
CA ARG A 5 -1.48 9.36 -35.39
C ARG A 5 -1.70 10.86 -35.61
N LEU A 6 -2.38 11.24 -36.70
CA LEU A 6 -2.70 12.64 -36.98
C LEU A 6 -3.58 13.27 -35.91
N ARG A 7 -4.59 12.53 -35.41
CA ARG A 7 -5.43 13.00 -34.30
C ARG A 7 -4.63 13.26 -33.03
N ARG A 8 -3.69 12.38 -32.67
CA ARG A 8 -2.80 12.54 -31.52
C ARG A 8 -1.84 13.73 -31.71
N ALA A 9 -1.26 13.89 -32.90
CA ALA A 9 -0.38 15.02 -33.21
C ALA A 9 -1.12 16.37 -33.10
N ARG A 10 -2.34 16.46 -33.65
CA ARG A 10 -3.20 17.66 -33.47
C ARG A 10 -3.55 17.94 -32.02
N LYS A 11 -3.81 16.89 -31.22
CA LYS A 11 -4.07 17.02 -29.79
C LYS A 11 -2.84 17.60 -29.07
N ARG A 12 -1.65 17.02 -29.29
CA ARG A 12 -0.38 17.49 -28.73
C ARG A 12 -0.07 18.93 -29.11
N ALA A 13 -0.25 19.29 -30.38
CA ALA A 13 -0.03 20.66 -30.86
C ALA A 13 -0.92 21.69 -30.14
N ARG A 14 -2.19 21.34 -29.90
CA ARG A 14 -3.12 22.19 -29.12
C ARG A 14 -2.72 22.28 -27.65
N GLU A 15 -2.31 21.17 -27.05
CA GLU A 15 -1.79 21.15 -25.67
C GLU A 15 -0.54 22.01 -25.54
N ALA A 16 0.41 21.92 -26.48
CA ALA A 16 1.63 22.71 -26.51
C ALA A 16 1.33 24.22 -26.60
N LEU A 17 0.39 24.64 -27.46
CA LEU A 17 -0.07 26.04 -27.52
C LEU A 17 -0.73 26.49 -26.21
N GLN A 18 -1.47 25.60 -25.54
CA GLN A 18 -2.08 25.90 -24.25
C GLN A 18 -1.02 26.07 -23.15
N HIS A 19 0.03 25.24 -23.15
CA HIS A 19 1.17 25.36 -22.23
C HIS A 19 1.91 26.68 -22.45
N ALA A 20 2.15 27.08 -23.70
CA ALA A 20 2.79 28.35 -24.02
C ALA A 20 1.95 29.55 -23.56
N LYS A 21 0.64 29.53 -23.81
CA LYS A 21 -0.30 30.54 -23.29
C LYS A 21 -0.26 30.64 -21.76
N HIS A 22 -0.20 29.50 -21.06
CA HIS A 22 -0.12 29.48 -19.60
C HIS A 22 1.21 30.04 -19.09
N LEU A 23 2.33 29.64 -19.70
CA LEU A 23 3.67 30.12 -19.34
C LEU A 23 3.79 31.63 -19.52
N ARG A 24 3.30 32.19 -20.64
CA ARG A 24 3.25 33.65 -20.84
C ARG A 24 2.46 34.34 -19.73
N ARG A 25 1.23 33.88 -19.46
CA ARG A 25 0.41 34.47 -18.38
C ARG A 25 1.06 34.44 -17.00
N MET A 26 1.93 33.45 -16.74
CA MET A 26 2.57 33.27 -15.44
C MET A 26 3.95 33.94 -15.32
N ARG A 27 4.65 34.19 -16.44
CA ARG A 27 6.08 34.55 -16.43
C ARG A 27 6.49 35.59 -17.47
N GLU A 28 5.57 36.18 -18.22
CA GLU A 28 5.90 37.18 -19.25
C GLU A 28 6.66 38.40 -18.70
N ASP A 29 6.47 38.72 -17.42
CA ASP A 29 7.18 39.75 -16.66
C ASP A 29 8.63 39.38 -16.29
N ILE A 30 8.94 38.08 -16.17
CA ILE A 30 10.25 37.57 -15.74
C ILE A 30 11.12 37.14 -16.93
N LEU A 31 10.50 36.83 -18.07
CA LEU A 31 11.20 36.31 -19.25
C LEU A 31 11.95 37.42 -20.01
N THR A 32 13.10 37.06 -20.55
CA THR A 32 13.86 37.97 -21.44
C THR A 32 13.17 38.10 -22.79
N SER A 33 13.36 39.23 -23.47
CA SER A 33 12.79 39.50 -24.80
C SER A 33 13.17 38.43 -25.84
N ALA A 34 14.37 37.86 -25.73
CA ALA A 34 14.82 36.76 -26.58
C ALA A 34 13.97 35.49 -26.36
N GLN A 35 13.76 35.08 -25.10
CA GLN A 35 12.94 33.90 -24.77
C GLN A 35 11.46 34.08 -25.18
N LEU A 36 10.92 35.29 -25.05
CA LEU A 36 9.56 35.60 -25.51
C LEU A 36 9.45 35.50 -27.04
N ASN A 37 10.45 35.97 -27.77
CA ASN A 37 10.51 35.86 -29.23
C ASN A 37 10.62 34.41 -29.68
N ASP A 38 11.47 33.60 -29.04
CA ASP A 38 11.64 32.17 -29.33
C ASP A 38 10.32 31.40 -29.16
N VAL A 39 9.62 31.62 -28.04
CA VAL A 39 8.31 31.01 -27.78
C VAL A 39 7.27 31.50 -28.78
N ALA A 40 7.23 32.80 -29.09
CA ALA A 40 6.29 33.36 -30.05
C ALA A 40 6.53 32.82 -31.48
N GLU A 41 7.78 32.59 -31.87
CA GLU A 41 8.12 31.98 -33.15
C GLU A 41 7.67 30.52 -33.21
N ALA A 42 7.95 29.73 -32.17
CA ALA A 42 7.51 28.34 -32.09
C ALA A 42 5.96 28.23 -32.07
N GLU A 43 5.25 29.13 -31.38
CA GLU A 43 3.79 29.21 -31.44
C GLU A 43 3.26 29.49 -32.85
N ARG A 44 3.90 30.39 -33.60
CA ARG A 44 3.52 30.69 -34.99
C ARG A 44 3.65 29.45 -35.86
N ARG A 45 4.79 28.74 -35.78
CA ARG A 45 5.02 27.50 -36.54
C ARG A 45 3.95 26.44 -36.31
N ILE A 46 3.52 26.23 -35.05
CA ILE A 46 2.42 25.29 -34.76
C ILE A 46 1.08 25.80 -35.32
N ARG A 47 0.75 27.09 -35.17
CA ARG A 47 -0.49 27.65 -35.71
C ARG A 47 -0.54 27.52 -37.24
N ASP A 48 0.59 27.76 -37.91
CA ASP A 48 0.70 27.67 -39.37
C ASP A 48 0.60 26.22 -39.83
N ALA A 49 1.22 25.26 -39.12
CA ALA A 49 1.07 23.83 -39.39
C ALA A 49 -0.37 23.32 -39.18
N LEU A 50 -1.08 23.85 -38.16
CA LEU A 50 -2.48 23.52 -37.92
C LEU A 50 -3.41 24.13 -38.99
N ARG A 51 -3.13 25.36 -39.45
CA ARG A 51 -3.90 26.06 -40.49
C ARG A 51 -3.70 25.45 -41.86
N SER A 52 -2.48 25.07 -42.22
CA SER A 52 -2.15 24.44 -43.50
C SER A 52 -2.61 22.99 -43.60
N GLY A 53 -3.14 22.41 -42.51
CA GLY A 53 -3.59 21.03 -42.49
C GLY A 53 -2.44 20.02 -42.57
N ALA A 54 -1.25 20.39 -42.06
CA ALA A 54 -0.05 19.58 -42.14
C ALA A 54 -0.21 18.16 -41.56
N GLY A 55 0.60 17.24 -42.05
CA GLY A 55 0.63 15.84 -41.60
C GLY A 55 1.08 15.67 -40.13
N ALA A 56 1.12 14.42 -39.65
CA ALA A 56 1.49 14.14 -38.26
C ALA A 56 2.95 14.52 -37.93
N GLU A 57 3.89 14.19 -38.81
CA GLU A 57 5.34 14.48 -38.64
C GLU A 57 5.64 15.98 -38.43
N PRO A 58 5.19 16.92 -39.30
CA PRO A 58 5.47 18.34 -39.09
C PRO A 58 4.79 18.91 -37.84
N LEU A 59 3.64 18.36 -37.43
CA LEU A 59 2.97 18.77 -36.19
C LEU A 59 3.72 18.30 -34.94
N ASP A 60 4.21 17.07 -34.94
CA ASP A 60 5.03 16.54 -33.84
C ASP A 60 6.35 17.31 -33.76
N ALA A 61 7.05 17.55 -34.88
CA ALA A 61 8.29 18.34 -34.91
C ALA A 61 8.10 19.78 -34.43
N ALA A 62 7.02 20.45 -34.86
CA ALA A 62 6.70 21.80 -34.39
C ALA A 62 6.34 21.81 -32.89
N SER A 63 5.69 20.75 -32.39
CA SER A 63 5.38 20.59 -30.96
C SER A 63 6.64 20.40 -30.13
N GLU A 64 7.60 19.58 -30.58
CA GLU A 64 8.88 19.38 -29.92
C GLU A 64 9.69 20.68 -29.81
N LEU A 65 9.77 21.46 -30.89
CA LEU A 65 10.43 22.77 -30.88
C LEU A 65 9.80 23.73 -29.86
N LEU A 66 8.47 23.74 -29.74
CA LEU A 66 7.80 24.56 -28.73
C LEU A 66 8.10 24.05 -27.32
N TYR A 67 8.09 22.73 -27.07
CA TYR A 67 8.45 22.19 -25.76
C TYR A 67 9.89 22.52 -25.38
N GLU A 68 10.82 22.52 -26.32
CA GLU A 68 12.20 22.93 -26.08
C GLU A 68 12.30 24.41 -25.70
N ALA A 69 11.62 25.29 -26.45
CA ALA A 69 11.54 26.71 -26.13
C ALA A 69 10.91 26.95 -24.74
N LEU A 70 9.84 26.21 -24.41
CA LEU A 70 9.19 26.27 -23.09
C LEU A 70 10.11 25.76 -21.97
N GLY A 71 10.89 24.70 -22.21
CA GLY A 71 11.85 24.15 -21.25
C GLY A 71 12.99 25.13 -20.94
N ARG A 72 13.45 25.90 -21.94
CA ARG A 72 14.43 26.97 -21.76
C ARG A 72 13.85 28.18 -21.02
N ALA A 73 12.60 28.54 -21.31
CA ALA A 73 11.90 29.65 -20.65
C ALA A 73 11.49 29.31 -19.19
N ALA A 74 11.19 28.04 -18.91
CA ALA A 74 10.82 27.55 -17.59
C ALA A 74 11.56 26.25 -17.26
N PRO A 75 12.82 26.33 -16.78
CA PRO A 75 13.56 25.14 -16.40
C PRO A 75 12.84 24.43 -15.23
N PRO A 76 12.79 23.09 -15.25
CA PRO A 76 12.18 22.33 -14.16
C PRO A 76 12.91 22.64 -12.84
N ARG A 77 12.12 22.76 -11.76
CA ARG A 77 12.69 22.96 -10.42
C ARG A 77 13.52 21.74 -10.03
N ARG A 78 14.54 21.95 -9.20
CA ARG A 78 15.36 20.85 -8.66
C ARG A 78 14.46 19.77 -8.04
N ALA A 79 14.71 18.51 -8.40
CA ALA A 79 13.98 17.35 -7.91
C ALA A 79 12.44 17.43 -8.09
N ALA A 80 11.95 17.99 -9.20
CA ALA A 80 10.52 18.15 -9.48
C ALA A 80 9.71 16.86 -9.27
N SER A 81 10.16 15.74 -9.84
CA SER A 81 9.49 14.43 -9.68
C SER A 81 9.43 13.97 -8.22
N LEU A 82 10.51 14.15 -7.44
CA LEU A 82 10.50 13.76 -6.03
C LEU A 82 9.48 14.58 -5.23
N ARG A 83 9.37 15.88 -5.51
CA ARG A 83 8.40 16.75 -4.84
C ARG A 83 6.96 16.34 -5.16
N GLU A 84 6.68 16.05 -6.43
CA GLU A 84 5.35 15.57 -6.84
C GLU A 84 5.00 14.24 -6.15
N HIS A 85 5.93 13.29 -6.11
CA HIS A 85 5.72 12.03 -5.38
C HIS A 85 5.56 12.24 -3.87
N ALA A 86 6.33 13.15 -3.28
CA ALA A 86 6.21 13.48 -1.85
C ALA A 86 4.85 14.13 -1.53
N GLU A 87 4.35 15.03 -2.37
CA GLU A 87 3.03 15.64 -2.21
C GLU A 87 1.93 14.58 -2.30
N VAL A 88 1.97 13.72 -3.33
CA VAL A 88 1.02 12.62 -3.49
C VAL A 88 1.09 11.65 -2.29
N LEU A 89 2.28 11.35 -1.79
CA LEU A 89 2.47 10.51 -0.61
C LEU A 89 1.83 11.15 0.64
N VAL A 90 2.08 12.44 0.88
CA VAL A 90 1.50 13.17 2.02
C VAL A 90 -0.02 13.19 1.93
N VAL A 91 -0.57 13.47 0.75
CA VAL A 91 -2.03 13.45 0.52
C VAL A 91 -2.59 12.05 0.76
N ALA A 92 -1.94 10.99 0.25
CA ALA A 92 -2.37 9.61 0.44
C ALA A 92 -2.36 9.21 1.93
N VAL A 93 -1.31 9.56 2.67
CA VAL A 93 -1.20 9.31 4.12
C VAL A 93 -2.29 10.07 4.88
N ALA A 94 -2.54 11.34 4.54
CA ALA A 94 -3.58 12.13 5.19
C ALA A 94 -4.97 11.53 4.98
N VAL A 95 -5.29 11.12 3.74
CA VAL A 95 -6.57 10.47 3.41
C VAL A 95 -6.69 9.12 4.13
N ALA A 96 -5.63 8.30 4.16
CA ALA A 96 -5.62 7.02 4.86
C ALA A 96 -5.84 7.21 6.38
N MET A 97 -5.22 8.21 6.98
CA MET A 97 -5.40 8.55 8.39
C MET A 97 -6.82 9.08 8.67
N ALA A 98 -7.39 9.91 7.79
CA ALA A 98 -8.78 10.34 7.88
C ALA A 98 -9.75 9.15 7.81
N PHE A 99 -9.52 8.21 6.90
CA PHE A 99 -10.34 7.01 6.79
C PHE A 99 -10.30 6.15 8.05
N ARG A 100 -9.08 5.89 8.56
CA ARG A 100 -8.86 5.13 9.80
C ARG A 100 -9.48 5.81 11.02
N THR A 101 -9.45 7.14 11.08
CA THR A 101 -9.93 7.90 12.25
C THR A 101 -11.44 8.07 12.27
N TYR A 102 -12.08 8.27 11.11
CA TYR A 102 -13.50 8.63 11.04
C TYR A 102 -14.44 7.52 10.55
N PHE A 103 -13.94 6.56 9.76
CA PHE A 103 -14.81 5.58 9.10
C PHE A 103 -14.71 4.21 9.75
N LEU A 104 -13.53 3.61 9.71
CA LEU A 104 -13.34 2.21 10.05
C LEU A 104 -12.06 2.02 10.86
N GLN A 105 -12.22 1.53 12.08
CA GLN A 105 -11.11 0.97 12.85
C GLN A 105 -11.39 -0.52 13.08
N PRO A 106 -10.67 -1.43 12.37
CA PRO A 106 -10.75 -2.85 12.64
C PRO A 106 -9.99 -3.17 13.93
N PHE A 107 -10.62 -3.92 14.82
CA PHE A 107 -9.99 -4.55 15.97
C PHE A 107 -9.99 -6.06 15.77
N LYS A 108 -8.82 -6.66 15.89
CA LYS A 108 -8.69 -8.11 15.91
C LYS A 108 -9.09 -8.64 17.27
N ILE A 109 -9.86 -9.73 17.30
CA ILE A 109 -10.12 -10.45 18.54
C ILE A 109 -8.93 -11.37 18.78
N PRO A 110 -8.09 -11.13 19.80
CA PRO A 110 -6.86 -11.91 19.97
C PRO A 110 -7.11 -13.31 20.52
N THR A 111 -8.29 -13.56 21.14
CA THR A 111 -8.60 -14.80 21.85
C THR A 111 -10.01 -15.30 21.56
N GLY A 112 -10.20 -16.61 21.43
CA GLY A 112 -11.51 -17.24 21.22
C GLY A 112 -12.35 -17.47 22.48
N SER A 113 -12.37 -16.56 23.46
CA SER A 113 -13.16 -16.78 24.70
C SER A 113 -14.68 -16.77 24.48
N MET A 114 -15.16 -16.15 23.38
CA MET A 114 -16.57 -16.05 23.03
C MET A 114 -17.02 -17.17 22.05
N GLN A 115 -16.26 -18.24 21.91
CA GLN A 115 -16.66 -19.38 21.07
C GLN A 115 -17.93 -20.06 21.61
N PRO A 116 -18.83 -20.58 20.74
CA PRO A 116 -18.70 -20.68 19.28
C PRO A 116 -19.18 -19.44 18.51
N THR A 117 -19.48 -18.32 19.17
CA THR A 117 -20.09 -17.14 18.52
C THR A 117 -19.10 -16.21 17.81
N LEU A 118 -17.90 -16.02 18.36
CA LEU A 118 -16.83 -15.20 17.79
C LEU A 118 -15.50 -15.93 17.94
N TYR A 119 -14.78 -16.09 16.84
CA TYR A 119 -13.49 -16.75 16.79
C TYR A 119 -12.37 -15.72 16.81
N GLY A 120 -11.49 -15.79 17.82
CA GLY A 120 -10.24 -15.05 17.78
C GLY A 120 -9.21 -15.68 16.83
N ILE A 121 -7.99 -15.17 16.87
CA ILE A 121 -6.84 -15.83 16.25
C ILE A 121 -6.72 -17.24 16.85
N HIS A 122 -6.81 -18.26 16.01
CA HIS A 122 -6.74 -19.65 16.42
C HIS A 122 -5.85 -20.44 15.45
N SER A 123 -5.39 -21.60 15.88
CA SER A 123 -4.53 -22.44 15.07
C SER A 123 -4.96 -23.89 15.04
N ARG A 124 -4.73 -24.54 13.92
CA ARG A 124 -4.88 -25.97 13.72
C ARG A 124 -3.52 -26.58 13.43
N GLU A 125 -3.12 -27.56 14.23
CA GLU A 125 -1.89 -28.31 13.97
C GLU A 125 -2.06 -29.17 12.72
N ASP A 126 -1.10 -29.04 11.80
CA ASP A 126 -1.01 -29.82 10.58
C ASP A 126 0.44 -29.85 10.11
N ASP A 127 1.00 -31.05 10.00
CA ASP A 127 2.39 -31.22 9.58
C ASP A 127 2.54 -31.16 8.05
N ASN A 128 1.43 -31.26 7.30
CA ASN A 128 1.40 -31.36 5.84
C ASN A 128 0.74 -30.14 5.17
N PRO A 129 1.53 -29.14 4.72
CA PRO A 129 0.97 -28.00 4.00
C PRO A 129 0.49 -28.42 2.60
N GLY A 130 -0.74 -28.04 2.26
CA GLY A 130 -1.33 -28.22 0.94
C GLY A 130 -0.56 -27.48 -0.17
N ILE A 131 -0.84 -27.84 -1.43
CA ILE A 131 -0.17 -27.26 -2.61
C ILE A 131 -0.37 -25.74 -2.67
N ALA A 132 -1.57 -25.27 -2.33
CA ALA A 132 -1.92 -23.85 -2.32
C ALA A 132 -1.10 -23.02 -1.31
N ASP A 133 -0.44 -23.64 -0.32
CA ASP A 133 0.39 -22.95 0.68
C ASP A 133 1.85 -22.79 0.25
N ARG A 134 2.27 -23.51 -0.80
CA ARG A 134 3.67 -23.58 -1.26
C ARG A 134 3.95 -22.69 -2.47
N VAL A 135 2.94 -22.36 -3.27
CA VAL A 135 3.13 -21.65 -4.55
C VAL A 135 2.45 -20.27 -4.53
N LEU A 136 3.20 -19.24 -4.96
CA LEU A 136 2.62 -17.94 -5.33
C LEU A 136 2.05 -18.04 -6.75
N PRO A 137 0.88 -17.45 -7.07
CA PRO A 137 0.04 -16.55 -6.25
C PRO A 137 -1.05 -17.25 -5.42
N LEU A 138 -1.21 -18.57 -5.55
CA LEU A 138 -2.27 -19.34 -4.86
C LEU A 138 -2.24 -19.17 -3.35
N LYS A 139 -1.06 -19.03 -2.74
CA LYS A 139 -0.90 -18.73 -1.30
C LYS A 139 -1.60 -17.44 -0.88
N VAL A 140 -1.47 -16.39 -1.68
CA VAL A 140 -2.10 -15.10 -1.40
C VAL A 140 -3.61 -15.19 -1.62
N ALA A 141 -4.03 -15.87 -2.69
CA ALA A 141 -5.45 -16.09 -2.97
C ALA A 141 -6.15 -16.89 -1.84
N LYS A 142 -5.53 -17.99 -1.38
CA LYS A 142 -6.01 -18.76 -0.24
C LYS A 142 -6.11 -17.89 1.00
N TRP A 143 -5.06 -17.15 1.34
CA TRP A 143 -5.07 -16.26 2.50
C TRP A 143 -6.17 -15.20 2.42
N MET A 144 -6.43 -14.62 1.25
CA MET A 144 -7.52 -13.64 1.10
C MET A 144 -8.92 -14.26 1.28
N ILE A 145 -9.10 -15.54 0.91
CA ILE A 145 -10.39 -16.22 1.00
C ILE A 145 -10.62 -16.81 2.39
N THR A 146 -9.63 -17.51 2.94
CA THR A 146 -9.78 -18.25 4.20
C THR A 146 -9.22 -17.51 5.41
N GLY A 147 -8.37 -16.50 5.20
CA GLY A 147 -7.66 -15.84 6.29
C GLY A 147 -6.59 -16.72 6.97
N GLU A 148 -6.30 -17.88 6.40
CA GLU A 148 -5.35 -18.85 6.95
C GLU A 148 -3.97 -18.71 6.34
N TRP A 149 -2.94 -18.93 7.14
CA TRP A 149 -1.58 -19.11 6.64
C TRP A 149 -0.89 -20.27 7.34
N TYR A 150 -0.09 -21.02 6.58
CA TYR A 150 0.74 -22.09 7.14
C TYR A 150 1.97 -21.50 7.82
N LYS A 151 2.26 -21.96 9.03
CA LYS A 151 3.44 -21.58 9.80
C LYS A 151 4.13 -22.84 10.32
N ARG A 152 5.45 -22.88 10.14
CA ARG A 152 6.32 -23.95 10.63
C ARG A 152 7.44 -23.31 11.44
N VAL A 153 7.62 -23.80 12.65
CA VAL A 153 8.60 -23.28 13.61
C VAL A 153 9.53 -24.42 13.99
N THR A 154 10.81 -24.26 13.66
CA THR A 154 11.88 -25.22 13.93
C THR A 154 12.94 -24.56 14.81
N VAL A 155 13.65 -25.38 15.58
CA VAL A 155 14.78 -24.93 16.40
C VAL A 155 15.93 -24.52 15.49
N GLU A 156 16.42 -23.29 15.69
CA GLU A 156 17.56 -22.73 14.96
C GLU A 156 18.87 -22.83 15.75
N VAL A 157 18.79 -22.90 17.09
CA VAL A 157 19.95 -23.07 17.96
C VAL A 157 19.66 -24.19 18.95
N PRO A 158 20.50 -25.25 18.99
CA PRO A 158 20.35 -26.32 19.96
C PRO A 158 20.37 -25.77 21.39
N GLY A 159 19.53 -26.35 22.26
CA GLY A 159 19.49 -25.92 23.65
C GLY A 159 18.37 -26.56 24.44
N GLU A 160 18.38 -26.26 25.74
CA GLU A 160 17.35 -26.74 26.66
C GLU A 160 16.03 -26.00 26.45
N TYR A 161 14.95 -26.76 26.30
CA TYR A 161 13.59 -26.26 26.21
C TYR A 161 13.07 -25.88 27.59
N LYS A 162 12.76 -24.60 27.80
CA LYS A 162 12.29 -24.07 29.08
C LYS A 162 10.76 -24.03 29.20
N GLY A 163 10.04 -24.58 28.23
CA GLY A 163 8.58 -24.58 28.19
C GLY A 163 7.98 -23.42 27.40
N ILE A 164 6.65 -23.27 27.53
CA ILE A 164 5.85 -22.21 26.90
C ILE A 164 5.44 -21.21 27.96
N ARG A 165 5.59 -19.92 27.67
CA ARG A 165 5.06 -18.82 28.47
C ARG A 165 4.09 -17.99 27.64
N PHE A 166 3.03 -17.50 28.28
CA PHE A 166 2.08 -16.58 27.67
C PHE A 166 2.44 -15.15 28.06
N LEU A 167 2.44 -14.25 27.09
CA LEU A 167 2.73 -12.84 27.32
C LEU A 167 1.42 -12.09 27.59
N ASN A 168 1.43 -11.18 28.57
CA ASN A 168 0.27 -10.34 28.85
C ASN A 168 0.03 -9.30 27.73
N ASP A 169 1.11 -8.79 27.14
CA ASP A 169 1.06 -7.74 26.12
C ASP A 169 0.52 -8.23 24.76
N ASP A 170 0.70 -9.52 24.44
CA ASP A 170 0.17 -10.12 23.21
C ASP A 170 -0.55 -11.44 23.55
N PRO A 171 -1.86 -11.36 23.86
CA PRO A 171 -2.63 -12.54 24.22
C PRO A 171 -2.81 -13.52 23.06
N SER A 172 -2.42 -13.19 21.82
CA SER A 172 -2.55 -14.10 20.68
C SER A 172 -1.36 -15.05 20.48
N VAL A 173 -0.27 -14.84 21.22
CA VAL A 173 1.01 -15.53 21.03
C VAL A 173 1.45 -16.25 22.30
N ALA A 174 1.97 -17.46 22.12
CA ALA A 174 2.70 -18.20 23.14
C ALA A 174 4.20 -18.17 22.79
N ILE A 175 5.07 -18.05 23.79
CA ILE A 175 6.52 -18.00 23.60
C ILE A 175 7.13 -19.31 24.10
N ALA A 176 7.67 -20.11 23.19
CA ALA A 176 8.53 -21.24 23.50
C ALA A 176 9.98 -20.78 23.63
N GLN A 177 10.66 -21.15 24.70
CA GLN A 177 12.07 -20.80 24.89
C GLN A 177 12.96 -22.03 24.75
N VAL A 178 13.97 -21.94 23.87
CA VAL A 178 15.01 -22.97 23.68
C VAL A 178 16.37 -22.28 23.83
N GLY A 179 17.08 -22.59 24.91
CA GLY A 179 18.32 -21.90 25.25
C GLY A 179 18.14 -20.37 25.35
N PRO A 180 18.91 -19.57 24.58
CA PRO A 180 18.79 -18.11 24.55
C PRO A 180 17.69 -17.60 23.60
N ILE A 181 17.14 -18.43 22.71
CA ILE A 181 16.20 -17.99 21.67
C ILE A 181 14.75 -18.18 22.11
N GLN A 182 13.91 -17.21 21.76
CA GLN A 182 12.47 -17.23 21.96
C GLN A 182 11.75 -17.42 20.62
N TYR A 183 10.90 -18.43 20.54
CA TYR A 183 10.10 -18.78 19.38
C TYR A 183 8.64 -18.41 19.62
N LYS A 184 8.08 -17.60 18.71
CA LYS A 184 6.66 -17.23 18.74
C LYS A 184 5.79 -18.34 18.17
N LEU A 185 5.00 -18.97 19.02
CA LEU A 185 4.00 -19.98 18.69
C LEU A 185 2.58 -19.38 18.76
N PRO A 186 1.59 -19.94 18.05
CA PRO A 186 0.20 -19.60 18.29
C PRO A 186 -0.20 -19.86 19.75
N ARG A 187 -1.15 -19.08 20.29
CA ARG A 187 -1.64 -19.26 21.68
C ARG A 187 -2.09 -20.70 21.97
N ASP A 188 -2.76 -21.33 21.01
CA ASP A 188 -3.34 -22.68 21.17
C ASP A 188 -2.33 -23.81 20.91
N ALA A 189 -1.06 -23.48 20.65
CA ALA A 189 -0.02 -24.46 20.38
C ALA A 189 0.22 -25.36 21.59
N ARG A 190 0.15 -26.68 21.39
CA ARG A 190 0.42 -27.64 22.46
C ARG A 190 1.93 -27.89 22.54
N PRO A 191 2.51 -27.94 23.75
CA PRO A 191 3.92 -28.26 23.90
C PRO A 191 4.16 -29.71 23.45
N ARG A 192 5.00 -29.90 22.43
CA ARG A 192 5.45 -31.23 21.98
C ARG A 192 6.52 -31.86 22.89
N PHE A 193 7.18 -31.03 23.69
CA PHE A 193 8.30 -31.43 24.54
C PHE A 193 8.07 -31.04 26.00
N ARG A 194 8.74 -31.73 26.92
CA ARG A 194 8.73 -31.39 28.35
C ARG A 194 9.80 -30.33 28.65
N PRO A 195 9.55 -29.38 29.57
CA PRO A 195 10.60 -28.50 30.08
C PRO A 195 11.80 -29.32 30.57
N GLY A 196 13.02 -28.87 30.25
CA GLY A 196 14.27 -29.57 30.51
C GLY A 196 14.77 -30.48 29.38
N ALA A 197 13.96 -30.72 28.34
CA ALA A 197 14.41 -31.48 27.17
C ALA A 197 15.45 -30.69 26.36
N TYR A 198 16.56 -31.33 25.98
CA TYR A 198 17.51 -30.75 25.05
C TYR A 198 17.02 -30.94 23.62
N LEU A 199 16.88 -29.85 22.86
CA LEU A 199 16.42 -29.88 21.48
C LEU A 199 17.59 -29.59 20.54
N GLU A 200 17.69 -30.36 19.47
CA GLU A 200 18.70 -30.19 18.43
C GLU A 200 18.26 -29.20 17.35
N TYR A 201 19.22 -28.75 16.54
CA TYR A 201 18.96 -27.94 15.35
C TYR A 201 17.97 -28.63 14.41
N GLY A 202 17.00 -27.89 13.89
CA GLY A 202 15.99 -28.41 12.97
C GLY A 202 14.82 -29.13 13.64
N THR A 203 14.85 -29.33 14.97
CA THR A 203 13.74 -29.96 15.70
C THR A 203 12.45 -29.16 15.49
N LEU A 204 11.35 -29.83 15.13
CA LEU A 204 10.05 -29.20 14.90
C LEU A 204 9.40 -28.82 16.23
N LEU A 205 9.29 -27.52 16.52
CA LEU A 205 8.55 -27.02 17.68
C LEU A 205 7.04 -27.02 17.42
N TRP A 206 6.64 -26.58 16.23
CA TRP A 206 5.22 -26.48 15.86
C TRP A 206 5.04 -26.36 14.35
N ALA A 207 3.98 -26.95 13.82
CA ALA A 207 3.55 -26.80 12.44
C ALA A 207 2.03 -26.81 12.33
N GLY A 208 1.49 -25.93 11.48
CA GLY A 208 0.06 -25.90 11.22
C GLY A 208 -0.42 -24.63 10.54
N TYR A 209 -1.74 -24.51 10.48
CA TYR A 209 -2.45 -23.35 9.97
C TYR A 209 -2.81 -22.41 11.11
N VAL A 210 -2.57 -21.11 10.90
CA VAL A 210 -3.05 -20.05 11.79
C VAL A 210 -4.10 -19.26 11.02
N THR A 211 -5.24 -19.03 11.66
CA THR A 211 -6.37 -18.29 11.11
C THR A 211 -6.42 -16.91 11.76
N ALA A 212 -6.59 -15.85 10.97
CA ALA A 212 -6.61 -14.48 11.48
C ALA A 212 -7.77 -14.19 12.44
N GLY A 213 -8.83 -15.01 12.39
CA GLY A 213 -10.03 -14.86 13.20
C GLY A 213 -10.92 -13.69 12.77
N ASP A 214 -11.94 -13.47 13.58
CA ASP A 214 -12.94 -12.44 13.39
C ASP A 214 -12.40 -11.06 13.78
N HIS A 215 -12.95 -10.05 13.11
CA HIS A 215 -12.62 -8.66 13.34
C HIS A 215 -13.87 -7.90 13.78
N VAL A 216 -13.73 -7.08 14.81
CA VAL A 216 -14.76 -6.14 15.22
C VAL A 216 -14.49 -4.82 14.53
N PHE A 217 -15.47 -4.32 13.78
CA PHE A 217 -15.41 -2.99 13.18
C PHE A 217 -16.22 -2.02 14.04
N VAL A 218 -15.56 -0.95 14.48
CA VAL A 218 -16.27 0.15 15.15
C VAL A 218 -16.85 1.07 14.08
N ASP A 219 -18.18 1.17 14.04
CA ASP A 219 -18.90 2.13 13.20
C ASP A 219 -18.72 3.55 13.75
N ARG A 220 -17.64 4.22 13.35
CA ARG A 220 -17.34 5.59 13.79
C ARG A 220 -18.18 6.64 13.06
N VAL A 221 -18.72 6.31 11.89
CA VAL A 221 -19.48 7.25 11.07
C VAL A 221 -20.81 7.58 11.74
N ARG A 222 -21.57 6.55 12.11
CA ARG A 222 -22.90 6.73 12.69
C ARG A 222 -22.87 7.53 14.00
N TRP A 223 -21.82 7.37 14.79
CA TRP A 223 -21.65 8.09 16.05
C TRP A 223 -21.39 9.59 15.89
N ASN A 224 -20.85 10.02 14.74
CA ASN A 224 -20.68 11.45 14.45
C ASN A 224 -22.00 12.16 14.12
N PHE A 225 -23.05 11.43 13.71
CA PHE A 225 -24.30 12.01 13.21
C PHE A 225 -25.55 11.63 13.99
N THR A 226 -25.48 10.61 14.86
CA THR A 226 -26.65 10.12 15.59
C THR A 226 -26.34 9.96 17.08
N ARG A 227 -27.32 10.30 17.92
CA ARG A 227 -27.22 10.08 19.37
C ARG A 227 -27.37 8.58 19.70
N PRO A 228 -26.66 8.09 20.74
CA PRO A 228 -26.84 6.72 21.22
C PRO A 228 -28.26 6.44 21.67
N LYS A 229 -28.76 5.29 21.22
CA LYS A 229 -30.02 4.69 21.66
C LYS A 229 -29.73 3.59 22.67
N ARG A 230 -30.66 3.38 23.59
CA ARG A 230 -30.61 2.28 24.56
C ARG A 230 -30.53 0.94 23.80
N GLY A 231 -29.64 0.04 24.25
CA GLY A 231 -29.42 -1.27 23.62
C GLY A 231 -28.28 -1.33 22.61
N LEU A 232 -27.61 -0.21 22.31
CA LEU A 232 -26.40 -0.22 21.48
C LEU A 232 -25.18 -0.63 22.32
N VAL A 233 -24.35 -1.51 21.74
CA VAL A 233 -23.07 -1.95 22.35
C VAL A 233 -22.04 -0.84 22.18
N MET A 234 -21.40 -0.44 23.28
CA MET A 234 -20.33 0.54 23.29
C MET A 234 -19.07 -0.11 23.86
N VAL A 235 -17.92 0.16 23.24
CA VAL A 235 -16.61 -0.33 23.67
C VAL A 235 -15.84 0.87 24.23
N PHE A 236 -15.34 0.74 25.45
CA PHE A 236 -14.52 1.74 26.10
C PHE A 236 -13.07 1.24 26.12
N THR A 237 -12.14 2.14 25.83
CA THR A 237 -10.73 1.92 26.15
C THR A 237 -10.52 2.29 27.60
N THR A 238 -10.20 1.31 28.43
CA THR A 238 -9.69 1.53 29.79
C THR A 238 -8.18 1.54 29.69
N ASP A 239 -7.61 2.74 29.63
CA ASP A 239 -6.16 2.94 29.85
C ASP A 239 -5.84 2.85 31.35
#